data_AF-A0A3S2UP27-F1
#
_entry.id   AF-A0A3S2UP27-F1
#
_cell.length_a   1.000
_cell.length_b   1.000
_cell.length_c   1.000
_cell.angle_alpha   90.00
_cell.angle_beta   90.00
_cell.angle_gamma   90.00
#
_symmetry.space_group_name_H-M   'P 1'
#
loop_
_entity.id
_entity.type
_entity.pdbx_description
1 polymer ?
#
loop_
_entity_poly.entity_id
_entity_poly.type
_entity_poly.pdbx_seq_one_letter_code
_entity_poly.pdbx_strand_id
1 'polypeptide(L)' 'MNCDLGSNLVLARGLLRLFKLAVIDGHRGVADQLLCALERLARSDPGCEPILDHAYLWSVGGHAGAARLRTPGPGPQ' A
#
# COMPACT_ATOMS: atom_id res chain seq x y z
N MET A 1 19.15 18.28 -16.53
CA MET A 1 17.90 17.49 -16.57
C MET A 1 17.63 17.00 -15.15
N ASN A 2 16.73 17.66 -14.42
CA ASN A 2 16.47 17.39 -12.99
C ASN A 2 14.94 17.36 -12.75
N CYS A 3 14.17 16.99 -13.78
CA CYS A 3 12.71 16.97 -13.78
C CYS A 3 12.13 15.58 -13.46
N ASP A 4 12.98 14.55 -13.44
CA ASP A 4 12.56 13.15 -13.28
C ASP A 4 12.26 12.82 -11.82
N LEU A 5 13.10 13.31 -10.88
CA LEU A 5 12.98 13.02 -9.46
C LEU A 5 11.64 13.48 -8.86
N GLY A 6 11.19 14.68 -9.23
CA GLY A 6 9.91 15.23 -8.77
C GLY A 6 8.70 14.47 -9.32
N SER A 7 8.80 14.02 -10.57
CA SER A 7 7.74 13.26 -11.25
C SER A 7 7.58 11.86 -10.63
N ASN A 8 8.70 11.17 -10.34
CA ASN A 8 8.69 9.85 -9.73
C ASN A 8 8.15 9.89 -8.28
N LEU A 9 8.52 10.91 -7.49
CA LEU A 9 7.99 11.07 -6.14
C LEU A 9 6.47 11.32 -6.15
N VAL A 10 5.98 12.16 -7.07
CA VAL A 10 4.54 12.42 -7.23
C VAL A 10 3.81 11.15 -7.65
N LEU A 11 4.39 10.38 -8.59
CA LEU A 11 3.84 9.10 -9.05
C LEU A 11 3.76 8.08 -7.90
N ALA A 12 4.86 7.87 -7.17
CA ALA A 12 4.92 6.99 -6.00
C ALA A 12 3.85 7.35 -4.97
N ARG A 13 3.67 8.65 -4.71
CA ARG A 13 2.67 9.16 -3.75
C ARG A 13 1.23 8.98 -4.25
N GLY A 14 1.01 8.99 -5.56
CA GLY A 14 -0.25 8.59 -6.20
C GLY A 14 -0.53 7.10 -6.05
N LEU A 15 0.47 6.25 -6.36
CA LEU A 15 0.39 4.80 -6.20
C LEU A 15 0.09 4.39 -4.76
N LEU A 16 0.73 5.02 -3.77
CA LEU A 16 0.45 4.76 -2.35
C LEU A 16 -1.01 5.06 -1.97
N ARG A 17 -1.59 6.15 -2.51
CA ARG A 17 -3.00 6.48 -2.24
C ARG A 17 -3.94 5.45 -2.85
N LEU A 18 -3.69 5.04 -4.10
CA LEU A 18 -4.45 3.98 -4.76
C LEU A 18 -4.31 2.65 -4.02
N PHE A 19 -3.11 2.32 -3.55
CA PHE A 19 -2.85 1.12 -2.77
C PHE A 19 -3.70 1.10 -1.49
N LYS A 20 -3.70 2.20 -0.72
CA LYS A 20 -4.54 2.32 0.47
C LYS A 20 -6.03 2.12 0.16
N LEU A 21 -6.52 2.71 -0.93
CA LEU A 21 -7.91 2.53 -1.38
C LEU A 21 -8.20 1.08 -1.78
N ALA A 22 -7.34 0.44 -2.57
CA ALA A 22 -7.50 -0.95 -2.98
C ALA A 22 -7.47 -1.92 -1.79
N VAL A 23 -6.66 -1.64 -0.77
CA VAL A 23 -6.64 -2.41 0.49
C VAL A 23 -7.94 -2.23 1.28
N ILE A 24 -8.46 -1.00 1.39
CA ILE A 24 -9.72 -0.70 2.09
C ILE A 24 -10.92 -1.36 1.39
N ASP A 25 -10.95 -1.32 0.06
CA ASP A 25 -12.01 -1.87 -0.77
C ASP A 25 -11.96 -3.42 -0.89
N GLY A 26 -10.89 -4.04 -0.37
CA GLY A 26 -10.69 -5.49 -0.42
C GLY A 26 -10.20 -6.02 -1.77
N HIS A 27 -9.81 -5.14 -2.70
CA HIS A 27 -9.29 -5.47 -4.03
C HIS A 27 -7.83 -5.93 -3.97
N ARG A 28 -7.60 -7.11 -3.38
CA ARG A 28 -6.27 -7.65 -3.08
C ARG A 28 -5.36 -7.77 -4.31
N GLY A 29 -5.90 -8.16 -5.47
CA GLY A 29 -5.14 -8.28 -6.71
C GLY A 29 -4.65 -6.92 -7.23
N VAL A 30 -5.45 -5.86 -7.09
CA VAL A 30 -5.07 -4.50 -7.49
C VAL A 30 -4.06 -3.93 -6.51
N ALA A 31 -4.23 -4.18 -5.21
CA ALA A 31 -3.27 -3.77 -4.19
C ALA A 31 -1.89 -4.40 -4.41
N ASP A 32 -1.84 -5.69 -4.79
CA ASP A 32 -0.58 -6.39 -5.11
C ASP A 32 0.11 -5.79 -6.35
N GLN A 33 -0.66 -5.54 -7.42
CA GLN A 33 -0.14 -4.88 -8.63
C GLN A 33 0.42 -3.48 -8.35
N LEU A 34 -0.27 -2.70 -7.51
CA LEU A 34 0.17 -1.37 -7.11
C LEU A 34 1.43 -1.41 -6.26
N LEU A 35 1.56 -2.39 -5.36
CA LEU A 35 2.77 -2.59 -4.57
C LEU A 35 3.97 -2.96 -5.46
N CYS A 36 3.79 -3.91 -6.37
CA CYS A 36 4.80 -4.31 -7.36
C CYS A 36 5.26 -3.13 -8.24
N ALA A 37 4.34 -2.25 -8.64
CA ALA A 37 4.69 -1.05 -9.41
C ALA A 37 5.55 -0.08 -8.59
N LEU A 38 5.25 0.06 -7.29
CA LEU A 38 5.95 0.92 -6.36
C LEU A 38 7.36 0.37 -6.05
N GLU A 39 7.52 -0.95 -5.93
CA GLU A 39 8.83 -1.61 -5.82
C GLU A 39 9.71 -1.38 -7.05
N ARG A 40 9.15 -1.51 -8.26
CA ARG A 40 9.88 -1.22 -9.50
C ARG A 40 10.32 0.24 -9.57
N LEU A 41 9.45 1.15 -9.16
CA LEU A 41 9.76 2.57 -9.13
C LEU A 41 10.87 2.89 -8.12
N ALA A 42 10.81 2.33 -6.90
CA ALA A 42 11.86 2.48 -5.89
C ALA A 42 13.21 1.89 -6.33
N ARG A 43 13.19 0.81 -7.11
CA ARG A 43 14.41 0.23 -7.71
C ARG A 43 15.03 1.14 -8.78
N SER A 44 14.21 1.90 -9.51
CA SER A 44 14.68 2.88 -10.50
C SER A 44 15.07 4.22 -9.88
N ASP A 45 14.36 4.64 -8.81
CA ASP A 45 14.56 5.90 -8.10
C ASP A 45 14.56 5.67 -6.58
N PRO A 46 15.72 5.72 -5.91
CA PRO A 46 15.81 5.47 -4.46
C PRO A 46 15.09 6.53 -3.62
N GLY A 47 14.74 7.69 -4.20
CA GLY A 47 13.92 8.70 -3.52
C GLY A 47 12.49 8.22 -3.22
N CYS A 48 12.06 7.12 -3.84
CA CYS A 48 10.74 6.52 -3.66
C CYS A 48 10.70 5.41 -2.59
N GLU A 49 11.85 4.93 -2.09
CA GLU A 49 11.93 3.95 -0.97
C GLU A 49 11.06 4.31 0.25
N PRO A 50 11.06 5.55 0.78
CA PRO A 50 10.25 5.88 1.96
C PRO A 50 8.74 5.73 1.72
N ILE A 51 8.28 5.83 0.46
CA ILE A 51 6.87 5.64 0.11
C ILE A 51 6.54 4.14 0.06
N LEU A 52 7.47 3.32 -0.41
CA LEU A 52 7.35 1.85 -0.39
C LEU A 52 7.32 1.31 1.04
N ASP A 53 8.21 1.78 1.90
CA ASP A 53 8.23 1.42 3.32
C ASP A 53 6.88 1.73 3.99
N HIS A 54 6.31 2.90 3.70
CA HIS A 54 4.99 3.28 4.19
C HIS A 54 3.86 2.37 3.68
N ALA A 55 3.94 1.88 2.43
CA ALA A 55 3.00 0.91 1.89
C ALA A 55 3.09 -0.44 2.61
N TYR A 56 4.31 -0.92 2.88
CA TYR A 56 4.55 -2.15 3.63
C TYR A 56 4.05 -2.06 5.07
N LEU A 57 4.37 -0.97 5.77
CA LEU A 57 3.88 -0.72 7.13
C LEU A 57 2.34 -0.70 7.17
N TRP A 58 1.70 -0.12 6.16
CA TRP A 58 0.24 -0.13 6.06
C TRP A 58 -0.32 -1.53 5.80
N SER A 59 0.31 -2.31 4.91
CA SER A 59 -0.10 -3.68 4.60
C SER A 59 0.00 -4.60 5.82
N VAL A 60 1.09 -4.50 6.57
CA VAL A 60 1.34 -5.28 7.80
C VAL A 60 0.46 -4.79 8.96
N GLY A 61 0.31 -3.48 9.14
CA GLY A 61 -0.52 -2.87 10.18
C GLY A 61 -2.03 -3.03 9.94
N GLY A 62 -2.48 -3.02 8.69
CA GLY A 62 -3.88 -3.22 8.30
C GLY A 62 -4.37 -4.65 8.51
N HIS A 63 -3.48 -5.64 8.45
CA HIS A 63 -3.81 -7.04 8.76
C HIS A 63 -4.17 -7.25 10.23
N ALA A 64 -3.55 -6.49 11.15
CA ALA A 64 -3.90 -6.53 12.57
C ALA A 64 -5.29 -5.95 12.87
N GLY A 65 -5.76 -5.00 12.05
CA GLY A 65 -7.12 -4.43 12.15
C GLY A 65 -8.19 -5.32 11.50
N ALA A 66 -7.90 -5.91 10.34
CA ALA A 66 -8.84 -6.78 9.63
C ALA A 66 -9.07 -8.14 10.33
N ALA A 67 -8.07 -8.66 11.05
CA ALA A 67 -8.22 -9.88 11.85
C ALA A 67 -9.15 -9.71 13.07
N ARG A 68 -9.44 -8.46 13.49
CA ARG A 68 -10.29 -8.17 14.65
C ARG A 68 -11.78 -8.03 14.35
N LEU A 69 -12.21 -8.13 13.08
CA LEU A 69 -13.63 -8.15 12.72
C LEU A 69 -14.20 -9.56 12.52
N ARG A 70 -13.55 -10.61 13.05
CA ARG A 70 -14.29 -11.84 13.38
C ARG A 70 -15.03 -11.58 14.68
N THR A 71 -16.27 -11.14 14.53
CA THR A 71 -17.30 -11.12 15.57
C THR A 71 -17.16 -12.31 16.52
N PRO A 72 -17.07 -12.12 17.85
CA PRO A 72 -17.46 -13.18 18.76
C PRO A 72 -18.96 -13.38 18.55
N GLY A 73 -19.33 -14.41 17.80
CA GLY A 73 -20.73 -14.83 17.72
C GLY A 73 -21.23 -15.12 19.13
N PRO A 74 -22.44 -14.67 19.51
CA PRO A 74 -23.02 -15.06 20.78
C PRO A 74 -23.35 -16.56 20.69
N GLY A 75 -22.51 -17.39 21.29
CA GLY A 75 -22.79 -18.81 21.53
C GLY A 75 -23.71 -18.99 22.74
N PRO A 76 -24.51 -20.07 22.78
CA PRO A 76 -25.91 -20.04 23.18
C PRO A 76 -26.16 -20.15 24.68
N GLN A 77 -27.42 -19.92 25.01
CA GLN A 77 -28.08 -19.87 26.32
C GLN A 77 -27.84 -21.10 27.21
#